data_AF-A0A8D4UVN1-F1
#
_entry.id   AF-A0A8D4UVN1-F1
#
_cell.length_a   1.000
_cell.length_b   1.000
_cell.length_c   1.000
_cell.angle_alpha   90.00
_cell.angle_beta   90.00
_cell.angle_gamma   90.00
#
_symmetry.space_group_name_H-M   'P 1'
#
loop_
_entity.id
_entity.type
_entity.pdbx_description
1 polymer ?
#
loop_
_entity_poly.entity_id
_entity_poly.type
_entity_poly.pdbx_seq_one_letter_code
_entity_poly.pdbx_strand_id
1 'polypeptide(L)'
;MTELARESWKKALSFLLVLVAVFMMAGCGNTQSLSFKTPAGEKLEVKLDTKDDYSMEYTSDSLIVHQAKKVMLTCAFLTKAQKAQLLDRVNEMGVADIYKQDGETFSYGMAGPQGLVNYYIEPIGNDTYLYAATYLPYDALTEAVSRLHFSVAKS
;
A
#
# COMPACT_ATOMS: atom_id res chain seq x y z
N MET A 1 7.82 54.39 -3.83
CA MET A 1 6.76 53.35 -3.87
C MET A 1 5.75 53.68 -2.79
N THR A 2 4.53 54.06 -3.17
CA THR A 2 3.45 54.49 -2.24
C THR A 2 2.85 53.28 -1.53
N GLU A 3 2.39 53.46 -0.27
CA GLU A 3 1.84 52.38 0.58
C GLU A 3 0.71 51.58 -0.07
N LEU A 4 -0.01 52.20 -1.00
CA LEU A 4 -1.06 51.57 -1.82
C LEU A 4 -0.56 50.39 -2.66
N ALA A 5 0.68 50.44 -3.15
CA ALA A 5 1.27 49.36 -3.93
C ALA A 5 1.62 48.14 -3.06
N ARG A 6 1.96 48.36 -1.78
CA ARG A 6 2.37 47.29 -0.84
C ARG A 6 1.16 46.48 -0.35
N GLU A 7 0.02 47.13 -0.09
CA GLU A 7 -1.21 46.46 0.34
C GLU A 7 -1.89 45.68 -0.80
N SER A 8 -1.86 46.22 -2.03
CA SER A 8 -2.32 45.51 -3.23
C SER A 8 -1.52 44.22 -3.47
N TRP A 9 -0.20 44.27 -3.26
CA TRP A 9 0.67 43.12 -3.46
C TRP A 9 0.46 42.01 -2.42
N LYS A 10 0.21 42.36 -1.15
CA LYS A 10 -0.15 41.38 -0.11
C LYS A 10 -1.49 40.70 -0.40
N LYS A 11 -2.49 41.44 -0.86
CA LYS A 11 -3.80 40.87 -1.23
C LYS A 11 -3.68 39.93 -2.43
N ALA A 12 -2.87 40.29 -3.42
CA ALA A 12 -2.56 39.41 -4.56
C ALA A 12 -1.79 38.15 -4.14
N LEU A 13 -0.84 38.27 -3.20
CA LEU A 13 -0.08 37.13 -2.67
C LEU A 13 -0.96 36.17 -1.84
N SER A 14 -1.86 36.71 -1.02
CA SER A 14 -2.81 35.92 -0.24
C SER A 14 -3.84 35.22 -1.14
N PHE A 15 -4.33 35.89 -2.20
CA PHE A 15 -5.19 35.25 -3.19
C PHE A 15 -4.47 34.15 -3.98
N LEU A 16 -3.18 34.34 -4.29
CA LEU A 16 -2.35 33.31 -4.93
C LEU A 16 -2.14 32.10 -4.00
N LEU A 17 -1.87 32.32 -2.71
CA LEU A 17 -1.72 31.24 -1.73
C LEU A 17 -3.01 30.43 -1.53
N VAL A 18 -4.17 31.09 -1.51
CA VAL A 18 -5.47 30.41 -1.44
C VAL A 18 -5.76 29.62 -2.73
N LEU A 19 -5.38 30.15 -3.90
CA LEU A 19 -5.49 29.42 -5.19
C LEU A 19 -4.58 28.19 -5.25
N VAL A 20 -3.34 28.29 -4.77
CA VAL A 20 -2.41 27.14 -4.68
C VAL A 20 -2.95 26.08 -3.71
N ALA A 21 -3.58 26.48 -2.60
CA ALA A 21 -4.21 25.54 -1.65
C ALA A 21 -5.46 24.86 -2.24
N VAL A 22 -6.23 25.53 -3.10
CA VAL A 22 -7.38 24.93 -3.78
C VAL A 22 -6.95 24.00 -4.92
N PHE A 23 -5.81 24.25 -5.59
CA PHE A 23 -5.27 23.33 -6.60
C PHE A 23 -4.68 22.04 -6.00
N MET A 24 -4.33 22.01 -4.71
CA MET A 24 -4.00 20.75 -4.03
C MET A 24 -5.22 19.85 -3.75
N MET A 25 -6.44 20.35 -3.93
CA MET A 25 -7.68 19.56 -3.85
C MET A 25 -8.20 19.09 -5.21
N ALA A 26 -7.48 19.39 -6.30
CA ALA A 26 -7.67 18.73 -7.58
C ALA A 26 -6.71 17.53 -7.66
N GLY A 27 -7.11 16.41 -7.03
CA GLY A 27 -6.50 15.10 -7.27
C GLY A 27 -6.70 14.69 -8.73
N CYS A 28 -5.89 15.25 -9.62
CA CYS A 28 -5.78 14.82 -11.01
C CYS A 28 -5.02 13.50 -11.01
N GLY A 29 -5.78 12.42 -10.89
CA GLY A 29 -5.32 11.05 -11.01
C GLY A 29 -5.98 10.17 -9.96
N ASN A 30 -6.77 9.17 -10.38
CA ASN A 30 -7.25 8.08 -9.52
C ASN A 30 -6.10 7.16 -9.09
N THR A 31 -4.93 7.71 -8.79
CA THR A 31 -3.72 6.93 -8.52
C THR A 31 -2.84 7.64 -7.52
N GLN A 32 -2.51 6.93 -6.45
CA GLN A 32 -1.45 7.29 -5.51
C GLN A 32 -0.19 6.50 -5.86
N SER A 33 1.00 7.09 -5.67
CA SER A 33 2.27 6.38 -5.83
C SER A 33 3.17 6.60 -4.62
N LEU A 34 3.88 5.54 -4.21
CA LEU A 34 4.90 5.54 -3.17
C LEU A 34 6.14 4.82 -3.69
N SER A 35 7.31 5.21 -3.21
CA SER A 35 8.57 4.53 -3.53
C SER A 35 9.43 4.37 -2.29
N PHE A 36 9.98 3.17 -2.10
CA PHE A 36 10.83 2.85 -0.95
C PHE A 36 11.81 1.73 -1.31
N LYS A 37 12.78 1.50 -0.42
CA LYS A 37 13.75 0.40 -0.56
C LYS A 37 13.23 -0.81 0.20
N THR A 38 13.18 -1.97 -0.45
CA THR A 38 12.72 -3.23 0.16
C THR A 38 13.85 -3.86 1.00
N PRO A 39 13.54 -4.86 1.85
CA PRO A 39 14.56 -5.62 2.57
C PRO A 39 15.55 -6.36 1.64
N ALA A 40 15.14 -6.69 0.41
CA ALA A 40 16.02 -7.27 -0.61
C ALA A 40 16.96 -6.22 -1.25
N GLY A 41 16.80 -4.94 -0.89
CA GLY A 41 17.59 -3.83 -1.39
C GLY A 41 17.08 -3.22 -2.69
N GLU A 42 15.99 -3.73 -3.24
CA GLU A 42 15.35 -3.23 -4.46
C GLU A 42 14.64 -1.89 -4.18
N LYS A 43 14.68 -0.97 -5.14
CA LYS A 43 13.82 0.22 -5.08
C LYS A 43 12.49 -0.13 -5.72
N LEU A 44 11.46 -0.25 -4.88
CA LEU A 44 10.11 -0.60 -5.30
C LEU A 44 9.27 0.67 -5.43
N GLU A 45 8.57 0.81 -6.56
CA GLU A 45 7.48 1.76 -6.73
C GLU A 45 6.16 0.99 -6.63
N VAL A 46 5.26 1.50 -5.79
CA VAL A 46 3.90 0.98 -5.59
C VAL A 46 2.93 2.04 -6.07
N LYS A 47 1.96 1.65 -6.88
CA LYS A 47 0.82 2.49 -7.28
C LYS A 47 -0.46 1.87 -6.77
N LEU A 48 -1.40 2.71 -6.35
CA LEU A 48 -2.72 2.30 -5.88
C LEU A 48 -3.81 2.98 -6.72
N ASP A 49 -4.78 2.24 -7.25
CA ASP A 49 -6.03 2.82 -7.77
C ASP A 49 -6.86 3.39 -6.60
N THR A 50 -6.98 4.72 -6.53
CA THR A 50 -7.64 5.43 -5.42
C THR A 50 -9.14 5.62 -5.62
N LYS A 51 -9.75 4.99 -6.63
CA LYS A 51 -11.22 4.93 -6.74
C LYS A 51 -11.82 4.34 -5.47
N ASP A 52 -13.08 4.65 -5.21
CA ASP A 52 -13.84 4.13 -4.06
C ASP A 52 -13.21 4.46 -2.71
N ASP A 53 -12.59 5.64 -2.61
CA ASP A 53 -11.94 6.17 -1.40
C ASP A 53 -10.77 5.33 -0.87
N TYR A 54 -10.07 4.65 -1.77
CA TYR A 54 -8.83 3.95 -1.44
C TYR A 54 -7.66 4.92 -1.27
N SER A 55 -6.83 4.66 -0.26
CA SER A 55 -5.57 5.36 -0.04
C SER A 55 -4.53 4.41 0.54
N MET A 56 -3.25 4.77 0.44
CA MET A 56 -2.17 4.03 1.06
C MET A 56 -1.18 4.94 1.79
N GLU A 57 -0.51 4.36 2.77
CA GLU A 57 0.62 4.97 3.45
C GLU A 57 1.70 3.92 3.70
N TYR A 58 2.96 4.36 3.78
CA TYR A 58 4.07 3.50 4.17
C TYR A 58 4.64 4.01 5.48
N THR A 59 4.49 3.22 6.54
CA THR A 59 4.91 3.57 7.90
C THR A 59 5.44 2.34 8.61
N SER A 60 6.49 2.52 9.41
CA SER A 60 7.07 1.43 10.23
C SER A 60 7.33 0.15 9.42
N ASP A 61 7.96 0.31 8.25
CA ASP A 61 8.27 -0.77 7.30
C ASP A 61 7.07 -1.58 6.79
N SER A 62 5.86 -1.02 6.89
CA SER A 62 4.62 -1.62 6.41
C SER A 62 3.89 -0.68 5.46
N LEU A 63 3.38 -1.24 4.36
CA LEU A 63 2.42 -0.56 3.50
C LEU A 63 1.01 -0.84 4.04
N ILE A 64 0.27 0.20 4.38
CA ILE A 64 -1.10 0.08 4.87
C ILE A 64 -2.04 0.66 3.81
N VAL A 65 -3.02 -0.13 3.39
CA VAL A 65 -4.07 0.30 2.46
C VAL A 65 -5.33 0.54 3.26
N HIS A 66 -5.94 1.70 3.04
CA HIS A 66 -7.20 2.10 3.63
C HIS A 66 -8.28 2.24 2.56
N GLN A 67 -9.54 2.01 2.94
CA GLN A 67 -10.72 2.42 2.18
C GLN A 67 -11.64 3.18 3.13
N ALA A 68 -11.99 4.42 2.79
CA ALA A 68 -12.82 5.27 3.65
C ALA A 68 -12.32 5.30 5.12
N LYS A 69 -10.99 5.38 5.31
CA LYS A 69 -10.26 5.38 6.60
C LYS A 69 -10.25 4.06 7.39
N LYS A 70 -10.80 2.97 6.84
CA LYS A 70 -10.69 1.63 7.43
C LYS A 70 -9.50 0.91 6.83
N VAL A 71 -8.71 0.23 7.66
CA VAL A 71 -7.60 -0.60 7.20
C VAL A 71 -8.17 -1.79 6.42
N MET A 72 -7.79 -1.89 5.15
CA MET A 72 -8.16 -2.99 4.27
C MET A 72 -7.06 -4.04 4.21
N LEU A 73 -5.81 -3.58 4.12
CA LEU A 73 -4.63 -4.44 4.04
C LEU A 73 -3.50 -3.83 4.86
N THR A 74 -2.78 -4.70 5.56
CA THR A 74 -1.44 -4.42 6.07
C THR A 74 -0.46 -5.31 5.34
N CYS A 75 0.55 -4.70 4.72
CA CYS A 75 1.50 -5.38 3.86
C CYS A 75 2.92 -5.23 4.41
N ALA A 76 3.62 -6.35 4.51
CA ALA A 76 5.06 -6.40 4.71
C ALA A 76 5.74 -6.86 3.42
N PHE A 77 7.04 -6.59 3.33
CA PHE A 77 7.87 -6.99 2.20
C PHE A 77 8.89 -8.01 2.68
N LEU A 78 8.94 -9.16 2.03
CA LEU A 78 9.80 -10.27 2.43
C LEU A 78 10.87 -10.52 1.37
N THR A 79 12.07 -10.89 1.80
CA THR A 79 13.03 -11.53 0.90
C THR A 79 12.58 -12.96 0.58
N LYS A 80 13.11 -13.54 -0.49
CA LYS A 80 12.92 -14.96 -0.81
C LYS A 80 13.22 -15.91 0.37
N ALA A 81 14.28 -15.63 1.12
CA ALA A 81 14.66 -16.43 2.30
C ALA A 81 13.64 -16.29 3.44
N GLN A 82 13.17 -15.07 3.71
CA GLN A 82 12.14 -14.82 4.72
C GLN A 82 10.81 -15.48 4.35
N LYS A 83 10.45 -15.49 3.05
CA LYS A 83 9.26 -16.19 2.54
C LYS A 83 9.37 -17.69 2.74
N ALA A 84 10.51 -18.31 2.47
CA ALA A 84 10.72 -19.74 2.73
C ALA A 84 10.52 -20.09 4.21
N GLN A 85 11.17 -19.33 5.11
CA GLN A 85 11.02 -19.51 6.56
C GLN A 85 9.59 -19.25 7.07
N LEU A 86 8.85 -18.35 6.42
CA LEU A 86 7.44 -18.14 6.72
C LEU A 86 6.63 -19.38 6.35
N LEU A 87 6.81 -19.92 5.15
CA LEU A 87 6.06 -21.10 4.67
C LEU A 87 6.34 -22.34 5.51
N ASP A 88 7.58 -22.56 5.94
CA ASP A 88 7.91 -23.67 6.85
C ASP A 88 7.10 -23.57 8.16
N ARG A 89 7.05 -22.38 8.75
CA ARG A 89 6.25 -22.13 9.97
C ARG A 89 4.75 -22.25 9.74
N VAL A 90 4.24 -21.78 8.61
CA VAL A 90 2.82 -21.90 8.26
C VAL A 90 2.41 -23.37 8.14
N ASN A 91 3.26 -24.21 7.57
CA ASN A 91 3.05 -25.66 7.51
C ASN A 91 3.06 -26.31 8.90
N GLU A 92 3.91 -25.83 9.82
CA GLU A 92 3.97 -26.34 11.20
C GLU A 92 2.78 -25.92 12.06
N MET A 93 2.32 -24.67 11.92
CA MET A 93 1.25 -24.10 12.74
C MET A 93 -0.15 -24.61 12.37
N GLY A 94 -0.31 -25.12 11.15
CA GLY A 94 -1.61 -25.55 10.63
C GLY A 94 -2.46 -24.35 10.19
N VAL A 95 -2.69 -24.24 8.88
CA VAL A 95 -3.62 -23.26 8.31
C VAL A 95 -5.07 -23.71 8.52
N ALA A 96 -5.96 -22.75 8.72
CA ALA A 96 -7.40 -23.01 8.80
C ALA A 96 -7.96 -23.34 7.41
N ASP A 97 -7.54 -22.58 6.41
CA ASP A 97 -7.96 -22.73 5.02
C ASP A 97 -6.80 -22.39 4.07
N ILE A 98 -6.74 -23.05 2.90
CA ILE A 98 -5.88 -22.64 1.77
C ILE A 98 -6.80 -22.17 0.66
N TYR A 99 -6.67 -20.89 0.28
CA TYR A 99 -7.52 -20.29 -0.76
C TYR A 99 -6.89 -20.34 -2.15
N LYS A 100 -5.56 -20.16 -2.23
CA LYS A 100 -4.81 -20.24 -3.49
C LYS A 100 -3.40 -20.77 -3.24
N GLN A 101 -2.96 -21.66 -4.12
CA GLN A 101 -1.57 -22.10 -4.20
C GLN A 101 -1.24 -22.31 -5.68
N ASP A 102 -0.67 -21.28 -6.31
CA ASP A 102 -0.38 -21.24 -7.74
C ASP A 102 1.02 -20.67 -7.96
N GLY A 103 1.96 -21.54 -8.34
CA GLY A 103 3.36 -21.19 -8.48
C GLY A 103 3.94 -20.59 -7.19
N GLU A 104 4.37 -19.33 -7.27
CA GLU A 104 4.91 -18.59 -6.12
C GLU A 104 3.86 -17.75 -5.36
N THR A 105 2.62 -17.69 -5.86
CA THR A 105 1.51 -17.02 -5.20
C THR A 105 0.79 -17.98 -4.27
N PHE A 106 0.57 -17.54 -3.03
CA PHE A 106 -0.03 -18.35 -1.98
C PHE A 106 -0.95 -17.52 -1.10
N SER A 107 -2.15 -18.01 -0.81
CA SER A 107 -3.08 -17.37 0.12
C SER A 107 -3.78 -18.38 1.00
N TYR A 108 -3.95 -18.02 2.27
CA TYR A 108 -4.42 -18.91 3.32
C TYR A 108 -5.08 -18.13 4.46
N GLY A 109 -5.91 -18.81 5.22
CA GLY A 109 -6.52 -18.32 6.46
C GLY A 109 -5.86 -18.96 7.68
N MET A 110 -5.66 -18.20 8.74
CA MET A 110 -5.17 -18.72 10.02
C MET A 110 -5.90 -18.03 11.17
N ALA A 111 -6.18 -18.76 12.25
CA ALA A 111 -6.79 -18.19 13.43
C ALA A 111 -5.83 -17.18 14.09
N GLY A 112 -6.25 -15.92 14.17
CA GLY A 112 -5.59 -14.87 14.91
C GLY A 112 -6.31 -14.50 16.20
N PRO A 113 -5.75 -13.60 17.02
CA PRO A 113 -6.32 -13.20 18.31
C PRO A 113 -7.72 -12.58 18.21
N GLN A 114 -8.04 -11.94 17.09
CA GLN A 114 -9.32 -11.25 16.86
C GLN A 114 -10.26 -12.01 15.91
N GLY A 115 -9.90 -13.24 15.54
CA GLY A 115 -10.63 -14.04 14.55
C GLY A 115 -9.72 -14.48 13.40
N LEU A 116 -10.34 -14.98 12.33
CA LEU A 116 -9.63 -15.43 11.13
C LEU A 116 -8.86 -14.27 10.48
N VAL A 117 -7.57 -14.49 10.23
CA VAL A 117 -6.74 -13.58 9.44
C VAL A 117 -6.49 -14.23 8.09
N ASN A 118 -6.76 -13.48 7.03
CA ASN A 118 -6.50 -13.89 5.65
C ASN A 118 -5.17 -13.30 5.21
N TYR A 119 -4.31 -14.15 4.65
CA TYR A 119 -2.98 -13.83 4.18
C TYR A 119 -2.87 -14.05 2.68
N TYR A 120 -2.03 -13.24 2.04
CA TYR A 120 -1.73 -13.35 0.62
C TYR A 120 -0.27 -13.01 0.36
N ILE A 121 0.39 -13.87 -0.41
CA ILE A 121 1.80 -13.79 -0.75
C ILE A 121 1.92 -13.86 -2.27
N GLU A 122 2.68 -12.95 -2.87
CA GLU A 122 3.05 -13.02 -4.28
C GLU A 122 4.42 -12.39 -4.54
N PRO A 123 5.15 -12.81 -5.59
CA PRO A 123 6.36 -12.14 -6.03
C PRO A 123 6.03 -10.76 -6.63
N ILE A 124 6.74 -9.72 -6.22
CA ILE A 124 6.55 -8.34 -6.70
C ILE A 124 7.84 -7.67 -7.20
N GLY A 125 8.97 -8.36 -7.07
CA GLY A 125 10.30 -7.95 -7.53
C GLY A 125 11.14 -9.16 -7.91
N ASN A 126 12.46 -8.99 -8.06
CA ASN A 126 13.34 -10.12 -8.38
C ASN A 126 13.50 -11.05 -7.17
N ASP A 127 13.65 -10.46 -5.98
CA ASP A 127 13.84 -11.19 -4.71
C ASP A 127 12.92 -10.68 -3.58
N THR A 128 11.94 -9.83 -3.93
CA THR A 128 10.95 -9.29 -3.01
C THR A 128 9.57 -9.93 -3.22
N TYR A 129 8.96 -10.36 -2.11
CA TYR A 129 7.59 -10.84 -2.04
C TYR A 129 6.72 -9.87 -1.24
N LEU A 130 5.49 -9.67 -1.70
CA LEU A 130 4.45 -9.05 -0.89
C LEU A 130 3.96 -10.07 0.13
N TYR A 131 3.75 -9.65 1.36
CA TYR A 131 3.01 -10.40 2.37
C TYR A 131 1.90 -9.51 2.93
N ALA A 132 0.70 -9.69 2.41
CA ALA A 132 -0.49 -8.93 2.79
C ALA A 132 -1.33 -9.71 3.80
N ALA A 133 -1.91 -9.01 4.77
CA ALA A 133 -2.78 -9.57 5.79
C ALA A 133 -4.01 -8.69 6.02
N THR A 134 -5.16 -9.32 6.30
CA THR A 134 -6.38 -8.62 6.71
C THR A 134 -7.31 -9.51 7.55
N TYR A 135 -8.12 -8.88 8.40
CA TYR A 135 -9.23 -9.54 9.11
C TYR A 135 -10.54 -9.52 8.30
N LEU A 136 -10.54 -8.89 7.12
CA LEU A 136 -11.69 -8.89 6.21
C LEU A 136 -11.78 -10.22 5.45
N PRO A 137 -12.95 -10.58 4.90
CA PRO A 137 -13.10 -11.77 4.07
C PRO A 137 -12.10 -11.82 2.91
N TYR A 138 -11.77 -13.04 2.45
CA TYR A 138 -10.78 -13.26 1.39
C TYR A 138 -11.08 -12.47 0.10
N ASP A 139 -12.34 -12.35 -0.30
CA ASP A 139 -12.71 -11.56 -1.49
C ASP A 139 -12.28 -10.09 -1.37
N ALA A 140 -12.47 -9.48 -0.19
CA ALA A 140 -12.04 -8.11 0.09
C ALA A 140 -10.52 -7.97 0.10
N LEU A 141 -9.80 -9.01 0.56
CA LEU A 141 -8.35 -9.07 0.42
C LEU A 141 -7.97 -8.99 -1.07
N THR A 142 -8.51 -9.89 -1.89
CA THR A 142 -8.15 -9.97 -3.31
C THR A 142 -8.50 -8.70 -4.07
N GLU A 143 -9.64 -8.06 -3.75
CA GLU A 143 -10.01 -6.77 -4.33
C GLU A 143 -8.96 -5.71 -3.99
N ALA A 144 -8.63 -5.54 -2.71
CA ALA A 144 -7.68 -4.52 -2.27
C ALA A 144 -6.27 -4.76 -2.84
N VAL A 145 -5.82 -6.02 -2.95
CA VAL A 145 -4.53 -6.35 -3.58
C VAL A 145 -4.56 -6.05 -5.07
N SER A 146 -5.67 -6.32 -5.77
CA SER A 146 -5.78 -6.07 -7.22
C SER A 146 -5.67 -4.59 -7.61
N ARG A 147 -5.88 -3.67 -6.65
CA ARG A 147 -5.71 -2.23 -6.84
C ARG A 147 -4.25 -1.78 -6.71
N LEU A 148 -3.37 -2.63 -6.20
CA LEU A 148 -1.95 -2.37 -6.08
C LEU A 148 -1.21 -2.80 -7.34
N HIS A 149 -0.32 -1.93 -7.82
CA HIS A 149 0.58 -2.21 -8.92
C HIS A 149 2.02 -1.98 -8.49
N PHE A 150 2.83 -3.01 -8.64
CA PHE A 150 4.23 -3.01 -8.21
C PHE A 150 5.16 -2.92 -9.40
N SER A 151 6.25 -2.16 -9.26
CA SER A 151 7.32 -2.14 -10.24
C SER A 151 8.66 -1.89 -9.56
N VAL A 152 9.70 -2.60 -10.02
CA VAL A 152 11.07 -2.35 -9.58
C VAL A 152 11.66 -1.23 -10.45
N ALA A 153 12.13 -0.15 -9.81
CA ALA A 153 12.75 0.94 -10.52
C ALA A 153 14.04 0.45 -11.20
N LYS A 154 14.21 0.78 -12.48
CA LYS A 154 15.48 0.52 -13.18
C LYS A 154 16.55 1.44 -12.58
N SER A 155 17.62 0.83 -12.09
CA SER A 155 18.85 1.49 -11.63
C SER A 155 19.61 2.11 -12.80
#